data_AF-A0A2V9AT61-F1
#
_entry.id   AF-A0A2V9AT61-F1
#
_cell.length_a   1.000
_cell.length_b   1.000
_cell.length_c   1.000
_cell.angle_alpha   90.00
_cell.angle_beta   90.00
_cell.angle_gamma   90.00
#
_symmetry.space_group_name_H-M   'P 1'
#
loop_
_entity.id
_entity.type
_entity.pdbx_description
1 polymer ?
#
loop_
_entity_poly.entity_id
_entity_poly.type
_entity_poly.pdbx_seq_one_letter_code
_entity_poly.pdbx_strand_id
1 'polypeptide(L)'
;MHTILTPLLSWPLSARMALAFTVILPFAAMGMPFPLVLHQLGQTRAEMLPWAWAINGCASVVAGPLATLLALGAGLPAVLLVSSACYALAALLAGTWQKGFV
;
A
#
# COMPACT_ATOMS: atom_id res chain seq x y z
N MET A 1 10.94 -20.77 -6.75
CA MET A 1 11.18 -19.34 -7.04
C MET A 1 12.44 -19.07 -7.86
N HIS A 2 13.45 -19.95 -7.90
CA HIS A 2 14.69 -19.71 -8.67
C HIS A 2 14.57 -19.84 -10.20
N THR A 3 13.59 -20.57 -10.73
CA THR A 3 13.49 -20.92 -12.15
C THR A 3 12.92 -19.82 -13.05
N ILE A 4 12.24 -18.82 -12.48
CA ILE A 4 11.56 -17.77 -13.26
C ILE A 4 12.50 -16.56 -13.45
N LEU A 5 13.35 -16.25 -12.48
CA LEU A 5 14.19 -15.04 -12.48
C LEU A 5 15.52 -15.21 -13.23
N THR A 6 16.06 -16.43 -13.30
CA THR A 6 17.30 -16.74 -14.03
C THR A 6 17.25 -16.43 -15.54
N PRO A 7 16.18 -16.74 -16.29
CA PRO A 7 16.09 -16.36 -17.70
C PRO A 7 15.90 -14.84 -17.91
N LEU A 8 15.48 -14.08 -16.89
CA LEU A 8 15.47 -12.62 -16.97
C LEU A 8 16.87 -12.02 -16.82
N LEU A 9 17.84 -12.72 -16.22
CA LEU A 9 19.21 -12.22 -16.08
C LEU A 9 19.97 -12.12 -17.40
N SER A 10 19.60 -12.93 -18.39
CA SER A 10 20.22 -12.94 -19.73
C SER A 10 19.64 -11.89 -20.68
N TRP A 11 18.57 -11.18 -20.29
CA TRP A 11 18.02 -10.08 -21.08
C TRP A 11 18.86 -8.81 -20.95
N PRO A 12 18.96 -8.00 -22.03
CA PRO A 12 19.61 -6.70 -21.97
C PRO A 12 18.95 -5.80 -20.91
N LEU A 13 19.74 -4.97 -20.25
CA LEU A 13 19.31 -4.13 -19.12
C LEU A 13 18.05 -3.31 -19.47
N SER A 14 17.96 -2.78 -20.68
CA SER A 14 16.81 -2.02 -21.19
C SER A 14 15.51 -2.82 -21.19
N ALA A 15 15.53 -4.10 -21.59
CA ALA A 15 14.36 -4.97 -21.60
C ALA A 15 13.89 -5.31 -20.17
N ARG A 16 14.84 -5.49 -19.24
CA ARG A 16 14.53 -5.74 -17.82
C ARG A 16 13.92 -4.49 -17.17
N MET A 17 14.46 -3.31 -17.47
CA MET A 17 13.91 -2.03 -17.01
C MET A 17 12.51 -1.81 -17.57
N ALA A 18 12.29 -2.03 -18.87
CA ALA A 18 10.97 -1.91 -19.48
C ALA A 18 9.95 -2.84 -18.82
N LEU A 19 10.31 -4.10 -18.57
CA LEU A 19 9.44 -5.05 -17.88
C LEU A 19 9.14 -4.60 -16.43
N ALA A 20 10.17 -4.17 -15.70
CA ALA A 20 10.00 -3.65 -14.34
C ALA A 20 9.07 -2.43 -14.32
N PHE A 21 9.26 -1.48 -15.24
CA PHE A 21 8.37 -0.34 -15.39
C PHE A 21 6.94 -0.78 -15.68
N THR A 22 6.72 -1.66 -16.65
CA THR A 22 5.36 -2.16 -16.97
C THR A 22 4.69 -2.82 -15.79
N VAL A 23 5.44 -3.57 -14.97
CA VAL A 23 4.92 -4.21 -13.76
C VAL A 23 4.64 -3.19 -12.65
N ILE A 24 5.52 -2.20 -12.45
CA ILE A 24 5.41 -1.19 -11.38
C ILE A 24 4.38 -0.11 -11.72
N LEU A 25 4.21 0.25 -13.00
CA LEU A 25 3.33 1.32 -13.47
C LEU A 25 1.91 1.26 -12.88
N PRO A 26 1.19 0.11 -12.89
CA PRO A 26 -0.14 0.03 -12.29
C PRO A 26 -0.11 0.19 -10.76
N PHE A 27 0.98 -0.17 -10.08
CA PHE A 27 1.13 0.04 -8.63
C PHE A 27 1.56 1.47 -8.29
N ALA A 28 2.25 2.17 -9.19
CA ALA A 28 2.54 3.60 -9.01
C ALA A 28 1.24 4.42 -8.92
N ALA A 29 0.19 3.99 -9.62
CA ALA A 29 -1.14 4.58 -9.50
C ALA A 29 -1.78 4.39 -8.11
N MET A 30 -1.38 3.36 -7.34
CA MET A 30 -1.78 3.20 -5.93
C MET A 30 -1.09 4.20 -4.98
N GLY A 31 -0.08 4.94 -5.45
CA GLY A 31 0.53 6.04 -4.70
C GLY A 31 -0.25 7.36 -4.78
N MET A 32 -1.12 7.53 -5.78
CA MET A 32 -1.93 8.74 -6.01
C MET A 32 -3.13 8.96 -5.07
N PRO A 33 -3.83 7.93 -4.53
CA PRO A 33 -5.00 8.12 -3.68
C PRO A 33 -4.69 8.92 -2.42
N PHE A 34 -3.55 8.66 -1.77
CA PHE A 34 -3.15 9.35 -0.55
C PHE A 34 -2.96 10.87 -0.72
N PRO A 35 -2.14 11.37 -1.68
CA PRO A 35 -2.00 12.81 -1.92
C PRO A 35 -3.30 13.45 -2.41
N LEU A 36 -4.13 12.74 -3.19
CA LEU A 36 -5.43 13.25 -3.63
C LEU A 36 -6.39 13.46 -2.45
N VAL A 37 -6.48 12.48 -1.55
CA VAL A 37 -7.30 12.56 -0.33
C VAL A 37 -6.78 13.65 0.60
N LEU A 38 -5.45 13.79 0.76
CA LEU A 38 -4.88 14.88 1.55
C LEU A 38 -5.18 16.26 0.96
N HIS A 39 -5.16 16.40 -0.37
CA HIS A 39 -5.51 17.66 -1.03
C HIS A 39 -6.99 18.03 -0.77
N GLN A 40 -7.90 17.06 -0.92
CA GLN A 40 -9.32 17.25 -0.62
C GLN A 40 -9.58 17.52 0.87
N LEU A 41 -8.87 16.83 1.77
CA LEU A 41 -8.93 17.08 3.20
C LEU A 41 -8.44 18.48 3.55
N GLY A 42 -7.38 18.95 2.89
CA GLY A 42 -6.89 20.33 3.02
C GLY A 42 -7.92 21.39 2.59
N GLN A 43 -8.80 21.07 1.63
CA GLN A 43 -9.87 21.97 1.18
C GLN A 43 -11.11 21.94 2.09
N THR A 44 -11.41 20.80 2.71
CA THR A 44 -12.66 20.59 3.47
C THR A 44 -12.50 20.68 4.98
N ARG A 45 -11.37 20.20 5.51
CA ARG A 45 -11.05 20.09 6.95
C ARG A 45 -9.54 20.15 7.17
N ALA A 46 -8.96 21.33 6.91
CA ALA A 46 -7.51 21.55 7.00
C ALA A 46 -6.91 21.20 8.37
N GLU A 47 -7.71 21.32 9.44
CA GLU A 47 -7.34 20.95 10.80
C GLU A 47 -7.05 19.44 10.99
N MET A 48 -7.57 18.59 10.10
CA MET A 48 -7.33 17.13 10.13
C MET A 48 -6.06 16.73 9.37
N LEU A 49 -5.44 17.63 8.61
CA LEU A 49 -4.29 17.34 7.76
C LEU A 49 -3.06 16.83 8.57
N PRO A 50 -2.68 17.44 9.71
CA PRO A 50 -1.58 16.92 10.53
C PRO A 50 -1.88 15.54 11.12
N TRP A 51 -3.15 15.28 11.46
CA TRP A 51 -3.59 13.99 11.99
C TRP A 51 -3.53 12.88 10.95
N ALA A 52 -4.02 13.13 9.74
CA ALA A 52 -3.96 12.17 8.64
C ALA A 52 -2.50 11.78 8.32
N TRP A 53 -1.59 12.75 8.35
CA TRP A 53 -0.17 12.52 8.14
C TRP A 53 0.48 11.76 9.30
N ALA A 54 0.19 12.13 10.55
CA ALA A 54 0.71 11.49 11.74
C ALA A 54 0.27 10.02 11.87
N ILE A 55 -0.99 9.71 11.57
CA ILE A 55 -1.52 8.34 11.60
C ILE A 55 -0.81 7.48 10.55
N ASN A 56 -0.62 8.00 9.33
CA ASN A 56 0.09 7.28 8.26
C ASN A 56 1.56 6.98 8.65
N GLY A 57 2.25 7.97 9.23
CA GLY A 57 3.61 7.81 9.72
C GLY A 57 3.71 6.77 10.84
N CYS A 58 2.84 6.86 11.86
CA CYS A 58 2.81 5.92 12.98
C CYS A 58 2.52 4.48 12.52
N ALA A 59 1.50 4.31 11.67
CA ALA A 59 1.12 3.00 11.14
C ALA A 59 2.28 2.34 10.37
N SER A 60 3.03 3.12 9.58
CA SER A 60 4.17 2.61 8.80
C SER A 60 5.30 2.10 9.69
N VAL A 61 5.57 2.76 10.82
CA VAL A 61 6.59 2.34 11.79
C VAL A 61 6.17 1.08 12.53
N VAL A 62 4.92 1.01 12.98
CA VAL A 62 4.42 -0.11 13.80
C VAL A 62 4.16 -1.37 12.97
N ALA A 63 3.70 -1.23 11.72
CA ALA A 63 3.31 -2.35 10.88
C ALA A 63 4.47 -3.32 10.61
N GLY A 64 5.69 -2.82 10.40
CA GLY A 64 6.86 -3.66 10.10
C GLY A 64 7.19 -4.65 11.22
N PRO A 65 7.51 -4.19 12.44
CA PRO A 65 7.75 -5.07 13.58
C PRO A 65 6.54 -5.95 13.91
N LEU A 66 5.32 -5.43 13.80
CA LEU A 66 4.10 -6.20 14.10
C LEU A 66 3.92 -7.38 13.14
N ALA A 67 4.17 -7.17 11.84
CA ALA A 67 4.14 -8.22 10.83
C ALA A 67 5.23 -9.28 11.11
N THR A 68 6.43 -8.87 11.52
CA THR A 68 7.50 -9.79 11.92
C THR A 68 7.11 -10.63 13.13
N LEU A 69 6.58 -10.01 14.18
CA LEU A 69 6.13 -10.71 15.39
C LEU A 69 5.00 -11.70 15.09
N LEU A 70 4.02 -11.30 14.27
CA LEU A 70 2.95 -12.18 13.80
C LEU A 70 3.48 -13.34 12.95
N ALA A 71 4.44 -13.09 12.06
CA ALA A 71 5.06 -14.12 11.25
C ALA A 71 5.79 -15.16 12.12
N LEU A 72 6.50 -14.70 13.15
CA LEU A 72 7.23 -15.57 14.08
C LEU A 72 6.29 -16.36 15.01
N GLY A 73 5.19 -15.74 15.48
CA GLY A 73 4.26 -16.37 16.43
C GLY A 73 3.17 -17.24 15.79
N ALA A 74 2.67 -16.85 14.62
CA ALA A 74 1.52 -17.47 13.96
C ALA A 74 1.75 -17.85 12.49
N GLY A 75 2.96 -17.60 11.97
CA GLY A 75 3.34 -17.90 10.59
C GLY A 75 2.91 -16.81 9.59
N LEU A 76 3.47 -16.91 8.39
CA LEU A 76 3.18 -16.00 7.28
C LEU A 76 1.68 -15.99 6.85
N PRO A 77 0.94 -17.11 6.84
CA PRO A 77 -0.48 -17.10 6.48
C PRO A 77 -1.33 -16.18 7.37
N ALA A 78 -1.02 -16.11 8.67
CA ALA A 78 -1.72 -15.22 9.59
C ALA A 78 -1.48 -13.75 9.24
N VAL A 79 -0.23 -13.38 8.90
CA VAL A 79 0.10 -12.02 8.43
C VAL A 79 -0.67 -11.67 7.16
N LEU A 80 -0.76 -12.59 6.20
CA LEU A 80 -1.50 -12.38 4.96
C LEU A 80 -3.00 -12.21 5.20
N LEU A 81 -3.60 -13.01 6.08
CA LEU A 81 -5.01 -12.88 6.44
C LEU A 81 -5.30 -11.56 7.16
N VAL A 82 -4.48 -11.18 8.14
CA VAL A 82 -4.66 -9.94 8.91
C VAL A 82 -4.50 -8.72 8.02
N SER A 83 -3.43 -8.67 7.20
CA SER A 83 -3.22 -7.57 6.25
C SER A 83 -4.34 -7.47 5.21
N SER A 84 -4.81 -8.59 4.68
CA SER A 84 -5.95 -8.61 3.74
C SER A 84 -7.23 -8.09 4.41
N ALA A 85 -7.50 -8.50 5.66
CA ALA A 85 -8.65 -8.01 6.42
C ALA A 85 -8.57 -6.49 6.68
N CYS A 86 -7.38 -5.97 7.01
CA CYS A 86 -7.17 -4.53 7.18
C CYS A 86 -7.45 -3.77 5.87
N TYR A 87 -6.96 -4.24 4.73
CA TYR A 87 -7.24 -3.62 3.43
C TYR A 87 -8.72 -3.71 3.04
N ALA A 88 -9.38 -4.83 3.32
CA ALA A 88 -10.82 -4.98 3.08
C ALA A 88 -11.63 -3.99 3.95
N LEU A 89 -11.28 -3.85 5.23
CA LEU A 89 -11.92 -2.88 6.13
C LEU A 89 -11.70 -1.45 5.63
N ALA A 90 -10.48 -1.10 5.21
CA ALA A 90 -10.19 0.22 4.64
C ALA A 90 -11.04 0.50 3.39
N ALA A 91 -11.18 -0.48 2.49
CA ALA A 91 -12.01 -0.35 1.30
C ALA A 91 -13.51 -0.14 1.64
N LEU A 92 -14.03 -0.87 2.64
CA LEU A 92 -15.41 -0.69 3.12
C LEU A 92 -15.63 0.70 3.71
N LEU A 93 -14.70 1.20 4.52
CA LEU A 93 -14.76 2.54 5.11
C LEU A 93 -14.59 3.65 4.06
N ALA A 94 -13.74 3.45 3.05
CA ALA A 94 -13.62 4.39 1.94
C ALA A 94 -14.95 4.50 1.15
N GLY A 95 -15.64 3.38 0.96
CA GLY A 95 -16.95 3.35 0.30
C GLY A 95 -18.07 4.04 1.07
N THR A 96 -17.97 4.17 2.40
CA THR A 96 -18.92 4.99 3.19
C THR A 96 -18.59 6.48 3.12
N TRP A 97 -17.30 6.82 3.03
CA TRP A 97 -16.84 8.21 2.94
C TRP A 97 -17.23 8.85 1.60
N GLN A 98 -17.09 8.13 0.48
CA GLN A 98 -17.49 8.62 -0.85
C GLN A 98 -18.99 8.99 -0.95
N LYS A 99 -19.86 8.32 -0.18
CA LYS A 99 -21.32 8.60 -0.19
C LYS A 99 -21.70 9.89 0.54
N GLY A 100 -20.79 10.47 1.34
CA GLY A 100 -21.02 11.76 2.01
C GLY A 100 -20.62 12.98 1.16
N PHE A 101 -20.03 12.76 -0.02
CA PHE A 101 -19.53 13.80 -0.94
C PHE A 101 -20.24 13.82 -2.30
N VAL A 102 -21.23 12.94 -2.53
CA VAL A 102 -22.20 13.00 -3.64
C VAL A 102 -23.55 13.38 -3.06
#